data_AF-A0A2E3J6Y0-F1
#
_entry.id   AF-A0A2E3J6Y0-F1
#
_cell.length_a   1.000
_cell.length_b   1.000
_cell.length_c   1.000
_cell.angle_alpha   90.00
_cell.angle_beta   90.00
_cell.angle_gamma   90.00
#
_symmetry.space_group_name_H-M   'P 1'
#
loop_
_entity.id
_entity.type
_entity.pdbx_description
1 polymer ?
#
loop_
_entity_poly.entity_id
_entity_poly.type
_entity_poly.pdbx_seq_one_letter_code
_entity_poly.pdbx_strand_id
1 'polypeptide(L)'
;MIAYGNTIPVVALVRSGVIKKAESIVVLMLVLSNSFELKSEENLIMQVTAKVDLGEDLGQNFGSIFEGRDADGRVVIGAGFSGNYNTHFRMDRYTLQFFVRDDEAELEFEKLPPPSDDAGNYLFDYDGRIYQNSHHNDRTARWWDVSNRSWQVDESFGVGEMVAGEGKMQVGGHTLQFKGGEVWCDGQKVLTEPDGEDYHHFYYALGHLFFFNNFKAGNEPRTRLLAILWVPGDGAVDLSKSIPLELQYAGETPFSIGQLGDEVVNSSNMGGVYGFDGKTWKIIRNSLRGVSFQLYSMLNWYDKLLIAQYPTGNLFEYDGKELRHLEDAPPVMAGVSDQAREAQTTGLYGGDLYVGVWPWSELWKYSAHGDSWKFIKRMFERPEITDEMVHPYEDRIRAYNEAHKEDIVWNSWGQRVTGLTPMGDALYLSVSAKGCPERDMRLEFLHDDSVYDQYRSVFRVTKPGCISAPIKWTGKPIELQFRVTESEVTILQDGQILGSAAVRGEAVSGLKGSQITWGTGMFGSLKANLQESSVE
;
A
#
# COMPACT_ATOMS: atom_id res chain seq x y z
N MET A 1 -35.45 37.08 -12.01
CA MET A 1 -36.92 36.90 -12.05
C MET A 1 -37.20 35.75 -13.00
N ILE A 2 -37.47 34.57 -12.45
CA ILE A 2 -37.91 33.28 -13.05
C ILE A 2 -37.50 32.18 -12.03
N ALA A 3 -38.45 31.28 -11.71
CA ALA A 3 -38.37 29.87 -11.26
C ALA A 3 -37.26 29.38 -10.30
N TYR A 4 -37.47 28.47 -9.33
CA TYR A 4 -38.64 27.85 -8.71
C TYR A 4 -38.11 27.32 -7.36
N GLY A 5 -38.80 27.61 -6.27
CA GLY A 5 -38.46 27.18 -4.93
C GLY A 5 -39.45 26.14 -4.37
N ASN A 6 -38.96 25.41 -3.38
CA ASN A 6 -39.60 24.36 -2.60
C ASN A 6 -40.88 24.79 -1.86
N THR A 7 -41.55 23.74 -1.33
CA THR A 7 -42.54 23.67 -0.23
C THR A 7 -44.00 24.00 -0.52
N ILE A 8 -44.87 23.01 -0.24
CA ILE A 8 -46.30 23.20 0.07
C ILE A 8 -46.65 22.32 1.27
N PRO A 9 -47.11 22.89 2.40
CA PRO A 9 -48.05 22.26 3.31
C PRO A 9 -49.48 22.72 2.97
N VAL A 10 -50.53 21.96 3.30
CA VAL A 10 -51.83 22.48 3.80
C VAL A 10 -52.65 21.35 4.43
N VAL A 11 -53.21 21.67 5.60
CA VAL A 11 -54.16 20.93 6.42
C VAL A 11 -55.60 21.39 6.16
N ALA A 12 -56.54 20.47 6.40
CA ALA A 12 -57.97 20.62 6.74
C ALA A 12 -59.01 20.77 5.61
N LEU A 13 -59.92 19.79 5.55
CA LEU A 13 -61.36 20.04 5.55
C LEU A 13 -62.17 18.82 6.07
N VAL A 14 -62.87 19.06 7.18
CA VAL A 14 -64.23 18.62 7.59
C VAL A 14 -64.54 17.12 7.84
N ARG A 15 -64.94 16.86 9.10
CA ARG A 15 -65.71 15.70 9.59
C ARG A 15 -67.22 15.95 9.47
N SER A 16 -67.98 15.02 8.90
CA SER A 16 -69.34 14.66 9.32
C SER A 16 -69.78 13.34 8.65
N GLY A 17 -70.57 12.52 9.35
CA GLY A 17 -71.47 11.54 8.70
C GLY A 17 -71.11 10.04 8.81
N VAL A 18 -71.84 9.38 9.71
CA VAL A 18 -71.94 7.95 10.03
C VAL A 18 -72.52 7.05 8.90
N ILE A 19 -71.83 5.92 8.62
CA ILE A 19 -72.26 4.54 8.21
C ILE A 19 -73.13 4.33 6.94
N LYS A 20 -72.64 3.52 5.97
CA LYS A 20 -73.22 2.20 5.56
C LYS A 20 -72.50 1.52 4.37
N LYS A 21 -72.25 0.21 4.59
CA LYS A 21 -72.18 -0.94 3.65
C LYS A 21 -71.09 -0.99 2.55
N ALA A 22 -70.22 -1.98 2.75
CA ALA A 22 -69.81 -3.05 1.82
C ALA A 22 -69.72 -2.70 0.32
N GLU A 23 -68.50 -2.73 -0.22
CA GLU A 23 -68.13 -3.57 -1.36
C GLU A 23 -66.60 -3.60 -1.55
N SER A 24 -66.14 -4.76 -2.01
CA SER A 24 -64.79 -5.24 -2.27
C SER A 24 -63.75 -4.22 -2.74
N ILE A 25 -62.60 -4.18 -2.07
CA ILE A 25 -61.33 -3.72 -2.66
C ILE A 25 -60.28 -4.81 -2.43
N VAL A 26 -59.86 -5.42 -3.53
CA VAL A 26 -58.62 -6.18 -3.67
C VAL A 26 -57.48 -5.21 -3.40
N VAL A 27 -56.86 -5.30 -2.21
CA VAL A 27 -55.58 -4.64 -1.95
C VAL A 27 -54.49 -5.63 -2.35
N LEU A 28 -53.92 -5.38 -3.52
CA LEU A 28 -52.66 -5.96 -3.96
C LEU A 28 -51.57 -5.42 -3.02
N MET A 29 -51.28 -6.14 -1.93
CA MET A 29 -50.05 -5.94 -1.16
C MET A 29 -48.89 -6.47 -2.01
N LEU A 30 -48.26 -5.58 -2.78
CA LEU A 30 -46.89 -5.73 -3.22
C LEU A 30 -46.00 -5.64 -1.97
N VAL A 31 -45.85 -6.77 -1.29
CA VAL A 31 -44.73 -7.00 -0.38
C VAL A 31 -43.53 -7.12 -1.30
N LEU A 32 -42.81 -6.02 -1.48
CA LEU A 32 -41.40 -6.04 -1.89
C LEU A 32 -40.64 -6.73 -0.76
N SER A 33 -40.75 -8.06 -0.76
CA SER A 33 -39.76 -8.94 -0.19
C SER A 33 -38.52 -8.72 -1.03
N ASN A 34 -37.62 -7.84 -0.55
CA ASN A 34 -36.20 -7.99 -0.84
C ASN A 34 -35.76 -9.27 -0.12
N SER A 35 -36.20 -10.40 -0.68
CA SER A 35 -35.52 -11.67 -0.54
C SER A 35 -34.14 -11.42 -1.12
N PHE A 36 -33.15 -11.17 -0.26
CA PHE A 36 -31.84 -11.72 -0.54
C PHE A 36 -32.09 -13.24 -0.61
N GLU A 37 -32.45 -13.72 -1.80
CA GLU A 37 -32.20 -15.11 -2.12
C GLU A 37 -30.71 -15.29 -1.85
N LEU A 38 -30.41 -16.06 -0.79
CA LEU A 38 -29.17 -16.78 -0.71
C LEU A 38 -29.00 -17.40 -2.09
N LYS A 39 -28.05 -16.85 -2.88
CA LYS A 39 -27.55 -17.55 -4.05
C LYS A 39 -27.37 -18.99 -3.61
N SER A 40 -28.02 -19.91 -4.33
CA SER A 40 -27.86 -21.36 -4.14
C SER A 40 -26.42 -21.66 -3.78
N GLU A 41 -26.17 -22.52 -2.79
CA GLU A 41 -24.85 -23.08 -2.51
C GLU A 41 -24.18 -23.45 -3.83
N GLU A 42 -23.39 -22.54 -4.41
CA GLU A 42 -22.48 -22.88 -5.48
C GLU A 42 -21.60 -23.97 -4.90
N ASN A 43 -21.34 -25.04 -5.67
CA ASN A 43 -20.60 -26.21 -5.21
C ASN A 43 -19.32 -25.76 -4.48
N LEU A 44 -19.37 -25.76 -3.14
CA LEU A 44 -18.25 -25.35 -2.31
C LEU A 44 -17.12 -26.33 -2.58
N ILE A 45 -15.99 -25.82 -3.06
CA ILE A 45 -14.82 -26.63 -3.37
C ILE A 45 -13.96 -26.78 -2.13
N MET A 46 -13.81 -25.70 -1.37
CA MET A 46 -13.02 -25.64 -0.16
C MET A 46 -13.50 -24.50 0.73
N GLN A 47 -13.53 -24.74 2.03
CA GLN A 47 -13.62 -23.69 3.04
C GLN A 47 -12.47 -23.82 4.03
N VAL A 48 -11.73 -22.75 4.24
CA VAL A 48 -10.72 -22.64 5.29
C VAL A 48 -11.26 -21.72 6.37
N THR A 49 -11.33 -22.18 7.61
CA THR A 49 -11.81 -21.40 8.74
C THR A 49 -10.70 -21.24 9.78
N ALA A 50 -10.50 -20.02 10.25
CA ALA A 50 -9.52 -19.68 11.28
C ALA A 50 -10.15 -18.76 12.33
N LYS A 51 -10.10 -19.17 13.60
CA LYS A 51 -10.44 -18.32 14.73
C LYS A 51 -9.17 -17.73 15.30
N VAL A 52 -9.02 -16.42 15.15
CA VAL A 52 -7.77 -15.71 15.42
C VAL A 52 -8.01 -14.64 16.47
N ASP A 53 -7.18 -14.65 17.50
CA ASP A 53 -7.06 -13.55 18.45
C ASP A 53 -5.83 -12.72 18.09
N LEU A 54 -6.07 -11.54 17.52
CA LEU A 54 -5.03 -10.61 17.09
C LEU A 54 -4.26 -9.97 18.26
N GLY A 55 -4.71 -10.21 19.50
CA GLY A 55 -4.10 -9.69 20.71
C GLY A 55 -4.32 -8.19 20.88
N GLU A 56 -3.48 -7.58 21.72
CA GLU A 56 -3.43 -6.13 21.81
C GLU A 56 -2.82 -5.56 20.53
N ASP A 57 -3.41 -4.46 20.08
CA ASP A 57 -2.94 -3.81 18.88
C ASP A 57 -1.90 -2.73 19.18
N LEU A 58 -0.66 -3.09 18.94
CA LEU A 58 0.51 -2.25 19.15
C LEU A 58 1.08 -1.74 17.82
N GLY A 59 0.34 -1.84 16.71
CA GLY A 59 0.81 -1.43 15.39
C GLY A 59 1.66 -2.48 14.66
N GLN A 60 1.72 -3.72 15.15
CA GLN A 60 2.42 -4.83 14.52
C GLN A 60 1.81 -5.23 13.18
N ASN A 61 2.64 -5.78 12.28
CA ASN A 61 2.18 -6.56 11.14
C ASN A 61 1.73 -7.95 11.61
N PHE A 62 0.62 -8.46 11.05
CA PHE A 62 0.03 -9.73 11.51
C PHE A 62 0.54 -10.96 10.77
N GLY A 63 0.93 -10.88 9.50
CA GLY A 63 1.50 -12.00 8.74
C GLY A 63 0.48 -12.99 8.16
N SER A 64 0.91 -14.22 7.88
CA SER A 64 0.10 -15.26 7.23
C SER A 64 -0.88 -15.93 8.19
N ILE A 65 -2.15 -16.02 7.79
CA ILE A 65 -3.12 -16.91 8.46
C ILE A 65 -2.81 -18.36 8.07
N PHE A 66 -2.69 -18.63 6.76
CA PHE A 66 -2.33 -19.93 6.24
C PHE A 66 -1.71 -19.84 4.83
N GLU A 67 -1.00 -20.90 4.45
CA GLU A 67 -0.53 -21.14 3.08
C GLU A 67 -0.78 -22.61 2.72
N GLY A 68 -1.45 -22.84 1.60
CA GLY A 68 -1.75 -24.17 1.07
C GLY A 68 -0.84 -24.52 -0.09
N ARG A 69 -0.28 -25.74 -0.04
CA ARG A 69 0.61 -26.27 -1.08
C ARG A 69 0.06 -27.55 -1.71
N ASP A 70 0.29 -27.74 -3.00
CA ASP A 70 -0.02 -28.99 -3.69
C ASP A 70 0.98 -30.12 -3.32
N ALA A 71 0.79 -31.31 -3.91
CA ALA A 71 1.65 -32.47 -3.67
C ALA A 71 3.11 -32.28 -4.15
N ASP A 72 3.35 -31.33 -5.07
CA ASP A 72 4.68 -30.96 -5.56
C ASP A 72 5.32 -29.85 -4.69
N GLY A 73 4.63 -29.42 -3.62
CA GLY A 73 5.08 -28.37 -2.70
C GLY A 73 4.87 -26.95 -3.22
N ARG A 74 4.09 -26.75 -4.30
CA ARG A 74 3.84 -25.43 -4.88
C ARG A 74 2.71 -24.72 -4.15
N VAL A 75 2.84 -23.42 -3.93
CA VAL A 75 1.77 -22.61 -3.32
C VAL A 75 0.60 -22.50 -4.28
N VAL A 76 -0.60 -22.90 -3.83
CA VAL A 76 -1.83 -22.87 -4.64
C VAL A 76 -2.93 -22.00 -4.03
N ILE A 77 -2.88 -21.74 -2.74
CA ILE A 77 -3.87 -20.95 -2.00
C ILE A 77 -3.20 -20.32 -0.78
N GLY A 78 -3.64 -19.16 -0.32
CA GLY A 78 -3.12 -18.57 0.90
C GLY A 78 -3.85 -17.31 1.33
N ALA A 79 -3.71 -16.97 2.61
CA ALA A 79 -4.26 -15.73 3.16
C ALA A 79 -3.34 -15.11 4.21
N GLY A 80 -3.30 -13.77 4.25
CA GLY A 80 -2.50 -13.03 5.22
C GLY A 80 -2.42 -11.52 4.98
N PHE A 81 -1.66 -10.86 5.84
CA PHE A 81 -1.46 -9.41 5.89
C PHE A 81 -0.05 -9.06 5.45
N SER A 82 0.11 -8.33 4.34
CA SER A 82 1.39 -8.20 3.62
C SER A 82 2.52 -7.44 4.30
N GLY A 83 2.24 -6.60 5.31
CA GLY A 83 3.28 -5.86 6.01
C GLY A 83 4.22 -5.11 5.05
N ASN A 84 3.67 -4.14 4.31
CA ASN A 84 4.37 -3.44 3.24
C ASN A 84 4.49 -1.94 3.51
N TYR A 85 5.66 -1.38 3.19
CA TYR A 85 5.90 0.04 3.11
C TYR A 85 6.50 0.36 1.74
N ASN A 86 5.76 1.10 0.92
CA ASN A 86 6.27 1.63 -0.35
C ASN A 86 6.72 3.07 -0.15
N THR A 87 7.49 3.62 -1.08
CA THR A 87 8.16 4.92 -0.92
C THR A 87 7.25 5.99 -0.28
N HIS A 88 7.61 6.42 0.92
CA HIS A 88 6.90 7.38 1.80
C HIS A 88 5.60 6.93 2.48
N PHE A 89 5.03 5.78 2.14
CA PHE A 89 3.73 5.35 2.67
C PHE A 89 3.71 3.90 3.12
N ARG A 90 3.24 3.69 4.35
CA ARG A 90 2.88 2.38 4.87
C ARG A 90 1.54 1.95 4.29
N MET A 91 1.42 0.69 3.88
CA MET A 91 0.14 0.09 3.52
C MET A 91 -0.67 -0.27 4.78
N ASP A 92 -1.99 -0.37 4.66
CA ASP A 92 -2.86 -0.70 5.79
C ASP A 92 -2.63 -2.16 6.24
N ARG A 93 -2.20 -2.32 7.48
CA ARG A 93 -1.91 -3.62 8.08
C ARG A 93 -3.16 -4.43 8.42
N TYR A 94 -4.35 -3.83 8.33
CA TYR A 94 -5.63 -4.52 8.45
C TYR A 94 -6.14 -5.09 7.13
N THR A 95 -5.50 -4.77 6.00
CA THR A 95 -5.86 -5.34 4.70
C THR A 95 -5.44 -6.81 4.63
N LEU A 96 -6.44 -7.69 4.68
CA LEU A 96 -6.30 -9.13 4.55
C LEU A 96 -6.41 -9.51 3.07
N GLN A 97 -5.41 -10.22 2.56
CA GLN A 97 -5.46 -10.80 1.23
C GLN A 97 -5.82 -12.28 1.31
N PHE A 98 -6.61 -12.74 0.34
CA PHE A 98 -6.88 -14.15 0.08
C PHE A 98 -6.73 -14.41 -1.41
N PHE A 99 -5.98 -15.47 -1.75
CA PHE A 99 -5.80 -15.85 -3.13
C PHE A 99 -5.91 -17.36 -3.35
N VAL A 100 -6.40 -17.71 -4.54
CA VAL A 100 -6.19 -18.99 -5.23
C VAL A 100 -5.31 -18.67 -6.44
N ARG A 101 -4.20 -19.38 -6.57
CA ARG A 101 -3.21 -19.12 -7.62
C ARG A 101 -3.75 -19.59 -8.97
N ASP A 102 -3.67 -18.72 -9.97
CA ASP A 102 -3.99 -19.03 -11.37
C ASP A 102 -2.80 -18.64 -12.25
N ASP A 103 -1.90 -19.58 -12.54
CA ASP A 103 -0.70 -19.27 -13.33
C ASP A 103 -0.98 -19.04 -14.83
N GLU A 104 -2.15 -19.46 -15.30
CA GLU A 104 -2.58 -19.32 -16.70
C GLU A 104 -3.37 -18.02 -16.95
N ALA A 105 -3.79 -17.32 -15.90
CA ALA A 105 -4.45 -16.02 -16.03
C ALA A 105 -3.45 -14.89 -16.28
N GLU A 106 -3.69 -14.15 -17.36
CA GLU A 106 -2.95 -12.93 -17.68
C GLU A 106 -3.46 -11.74 -16.85
N LEU A 107 -2.59 -10.75 -16.67
CA LEU A 107 -2.93 -9.49 -16.01
C LEU A 107 -3.65 -8.57 -17.00
N GLU A 108 -4.81 -8.04 -16.60
CA GLU A 108 -5.52 -7.02 -17.35
C GLU A 108 -5.23 -5.64 -16.75
N PHE A 109 -4.92 -4.66 -17.60
CA PHE A 109 -4.56 -3.30 -17.18
C PHE A 109 -5.62 -2.31 -17.64
N GLU A 110 -6.35 -1.72 -16.69
CA GLU A 110 -7.29 -0.63 -16.93
C GLU A 110 -6.68 0.69 -16.47
N LYS A 111 -6.44 1.63 -17.40
CA LYS A 111 -6.01 2.98 -17.04
C LYS A 111 -7.19 3.76 -16.44
N LEU A 112 -7.00 4.32 -15.25
CA LEU A 112 -7.95 5.17 -14.57
C LEU A 112 -7.77 6.64 -14.98
N PRO A 113 -8.80 7.49 -14.79
CA PRO A 113 -8.64 8.94 -14.92
C PRO A 113 -7.50 9.45 -14.02
N PRO A 114 -6.73 10.46 -14.46
CA PRO A 114 -5.68 11.04 -13.64
C PRO A 114 -6.27 11.68 -12.37
N PRO A 115 -5.64 11.49 -11.20
CA PRO A 115 -6.12 12.06 -9.93
C PRO A 115 -5.78 13.55 -9.79
N SER A 116 -4.71 14.01 -10.43
CA SER A 116 -4.28 15.40 -10.41
C SER A 116 -3.49 15.78 -11.66
N ASP A 117 -3.10 17.06 -11.75
CA ASP A 117 -2.30 17.58 -12.85
C ASP A 117 -0.79 17.34 -12.69
N ASP A 118 -0.33 16.85 -11.53
CA ASP A 118 1.09 16.57 -11.25
C ASP A 118 1.59 15.34 -12.02
N ALA A 119 2.86 15.36 -12.42
CA ALA A 119 3.56 14.21 -13.02
C ALA A 119 3.95 13.15 -11.96
N GLY A 120 3.05 12.82 -11.04
CA GLY A 120 3.35 11.90 -9.96
C GLY A 120 2.19 11.40 -9.12
N ASN A 121 2.21 10.09 -8.86
CA ASN A 121 1.17 9.40 -8.12
C ASN A 121 1.79 8.37 -7.18
N TYR A 122 1.76 8.60 -5.87
CA TYR A 122 2.13 7.60 -4.87
C TYR A 122 0.85 7.04 -4.27
N LEU A 123 0.73 5.72 -4.24
CA LEU A 123 -0.47 5.06 -3.73
C LEU A 123 -0.23 4.52 -2.32
N PHE A 124 -1.30 4.54 -1.54
CA PHE A 124 -1.41 3.83 -0.27
C PHE A 124 -2.87 3.43 -0.04
N ASP A 125 -3.09 2.45 0.83
CA ASP A 125 -4.43 2.10 1.29
C ASP A 125 -4.66 2.56 2.72
N TYR A 126 -5.93 2.87 3.00
CA TYR A 126 -6.40 3.21 4.34
C TYR A 126 -7.91 2.92 4.40
N ASP A 127 -8.34 2.13 5.38
CA ASP A 127 -9.76 1.87 5.67
C ASP A 127 -10.54 1.38 4.44
N GLY A 128 -9.96 0.42 3.72
CA GLY A 128 -10.60 -0.21 2.55
C GLY A 128 -10.63 0.65 1.28
N ARG A 129 -9.91 1.77 1.26
CA ARG A 129 -9.82 2.66 0.09
C ARG A 129 -8.39 2.78 -0.40
N ILE A 130 -8.25 2.95 -1.71
CA ILE A 130 -6.99 3.33 -2.35
C ILE A 130 -6.91 4.84 -2.41
N TYR A 131 -5.82 5.39 -1.90
CA TYR A 131 -5.50 6.80 -1.96
C TYR A 131 -4.34 7.06 -2.92
N GLN A 132 -4.38 8.21 -3.58
CA GLN A 132 -3.26 8.83 -4.27
C GLN A 132 -2.80 10.08 -3.51
N ASN A 133 -1.50 10.29 -3.49
CA ASN A 133 -0.85 11.55 -3.11
C ASN A 133 0.30 11.87 -4.07
N SER A 134 0.49 13.15 -4.37
CA SER A 134 1.73 13.68 -4.97
C SER A 134 2.50 14.40 -3.87
N HIS A 135 3.63 13.85 -3.43
CA HIS A 135 4.38 14.37 -2.28
C HIS A 135 5.15 15.67 -2.57
N HIS A 136 4.94 16.29 -3.74
CA HIS A 136 5.60 17.54 -4.16
C HIS A 136 4.65 18.74 -4.24
N ASN A 137 3.92 18.95 -5.34
CA ASN A 137 3.17 20.21 -5.53
C ASN A 137 1.75 20.11 -4.96
N ASP A 138 0.96 19.15 -5.43
CA ASP A 138 -0.47 19.05 -5.10
C ASP A 138 -0.72 18.59 -3.66
N ARG A 139 0.10 17.67 -3.11
CA ARG A 139 0.12 17.22 -1.70
C ARG A 139 -1.25 16.94 -1.07
N THR A 140 -2.25 16.64 -1.90
CA THR A 140 -3.63 16.39 -1.50
C THR A 140 -3.90 14.91 -1.64
N ALA A 141 -4.39 14.28 -0.57
CA ALA A 141 -4.81 12.89 -0.61
C ALA A 141 -6.17 12.76 -1.31
N ARG A 142 -6.27 11.86 -2.29
CA ARG A 142 -7.52 11.55 -2.98
C ARG A 142 -7.77 10.06 -2.99
N TRP A 143 -8.98 9.62 -2.64
CA TRP A 143 -9.35 8.21 -2.74
C TRP A 143 -10.09 7.90 -4.04
N TRP A 144 -9.92 6.68 -4.54
CA TRP A 144 -10.61 6.20 -5.72
C TRP A 144 -12.04 5.74 -5.38
N ASP A 145 -13.05 6.47 -5.88
CA ASP A 145 -14.44 6.07 -5.83
C ASP A 145 -14.76 5.14 -6.98
N VAL A 146 -14.86 3.84 -6.68
CA VAL A 146 -15.20 2.80 -7.65
C VAL A 146 -16.58 3.03 -8.28
N SER A 147 -17.56 3.50 -7.50
CA SER A 147 -18.94 3.67 -7.96
C SER A 147 -19.05 4.83 -8.94
N ASN A 148 -18.41 5.96 -8.60
CA ASN A 148 -18.42 7.15 -9.44
C ASN A 148 -17.28 7.18 -10.47
N ARG A 149 -16.38 6.19 -10.44
CA ARG A 149 -15.17 6.09 -11.27
C ARG A 149 -14.36 7.40 -11.27
N SER A 150 -14.14 7.96 -10.09
CA SER A 150 -13.49 9.26 -9.93
C SER A 150 -12.65 9.35 -8.65
N TRP A 151 -11.69 10.27 -8.63
CA TRP A 151 -10.88 10.56 -7.46
C TRP A 151 -11.53 11.64 -6.61
N GLN A 152 -11.64 11.37 -5.31
CA GLN A 152 -12.34 12.22 -4.34
C GLN A 152 -11.37 12.74 -3.29
N VAL A 153 -11.39 14.04 -3.04
CA VAL A 153 -10.53 14.67 -2.02
C VAL A 153 -10.97 14.22 -0.62
N ASP A 154 -10.00 13.87 0.22
CA ASP A 154 -10.22 13.63 1.64
C ASP A 154 -9.57 14.73 2.48
N GLU A 155 -10.38 15.73 2.83
CA GLU A 155 -9.92 16.89 3.61
C GLU A 155 -9.39 16.51 5.00
N SER A 156 -9.70 15.30 5.49
CA SER A 156 -9.24 14.86 6.80
C SER A 156 -7.72 14.61 6.85
N PHE A 157 -7.05 14.50 5.71
CA PHE A 157 -5.59 14.49 5.62
C PHE A 157 -4.96 15.90 5.58
N GLY A 158 -5.77 16.94 5.40
CA GLY A 158 -5.31 18.29 5.03
C GLY A 158 -5.22 18.44 3.50
N VAL A 159 -5.54 19.63 3.00
CA VAL A 159 -5.51 19.94 1.55
C VAL A 159 -4.22 20.67 1.22
N GLY A 160 -3.39 20.08 0.35
CA GLY A 160 -2.09 20.66 -0.04
C GLY A 160 -1.00 20.62 1.03
N GLU A 161 -1.20 19.84 2.09
CA GLU A 161 -0.36 19.85 3.29
C GLU A 161 0.46 18.57 3.47
N MET A 162 0.02 17.45 2.91
CA MET A 162 0.59 16.13 3.19
C MET A 162 1.96 15.96 2.55
N VAL A 163 2.99 15.74 3.38
CA VAL A 163 4.36 15.47 2.93
C VAL A 163 4.78 14.01 3.15
N ALA A 164 5.96 13.67 2.66
CA ALA A 164 6.57 12.35 2.83
C ALA A 164 6.56 11.86 4.28
N GLY A 165 6.06 10.65 4.52
CA GLY A 165 6.01 10.01 5.83
C GLY A 165 4.95 10.56 6.79
N GLU A 166 4.03 11.37 6.28
CA GLU A 166 2.76 11.72 6.95
C GLU A 166 1.64 10.79 6.51
N GLY A 167 0.54 10.77 7.28
CA GLY A 167 -0.62 9.96 6.93
C GLY A 167 -1.40 9.50 8.14
N LYS A 168 -2.16 8.42 7.95
CA LYS A 168 -3.03 7.84 8.97
C LYS A 168 -2.84 6.34 9.05
N MET A 169 -3.10 5.78 10.22
CA MET A 169 -3.23 4.34 10.41
C MET A 169 -4.22 4.03 11.53
N GLN A 170 -4.86 2.86 11.44
CA GLN A 170 -5.67 2.33 12.54
C GLN A 170 -4.78 1.62 13.57
N VAL A 171 -5.10 1.78 14.86
CA VAL A 171 -4.48 1.10 16.00
C VAL A 171 -5.54 0.85 17.07
N GLY A 172 -5.94 -0.41 17.28
CA GLY A 172 -6.84 -0.79 18.36
C GLY A 172 -8.24 -0.17 18.28
N GLY A 173 -8.69 0.22 17.08
CA GLY A 173 -9.91 0.98 16.86
C GLY A 173 -9.77 2.50 17.00
N HIS A 174 -8.54 2.99 17.21
CA HIS A 174 -8.18 4.41 17.20
C HIS A 174 -7.54 4.80 15.87
N THR A 175 -7.77 6.03 15.43
CA THR A 175 -7.07 6.62 14.28
C THR A 175 -5.87 7.42 14.76
N LEU A 176 -4.67 6.98 14.38
CA LEU A 176 -3.43 7.71 14.57
C LEU A 176 -3.14 8.51 13.29
N GLN A 177 -2.86 9.81 13.42
CA GLN A 177 -2.52 10.71 12.32
C GLN A 177 -1.19 11.40 12.58
N PHE A 178 -0.34 11.41 11.56
CA PHE A 178 0.94 12.09 11.52
C PHE A 178 0.85 13.27 10.57
N LYS A 179 1.14 14.48 11.04
CA LYS A 179 1.02 15.70 10.24
C LYS A 179 1.80 16.86 10.84
N GLY A 180 2.59 17.57 10.04
CA GLY A 180 3.28 18.80 10.42
C GLY A 180 4.23 18.65 11.61
N GLY A 181 4.89 17.51 11.76
CA GLY A 181 5.71 17.23 12.94
C GLY A 181 4.91 16.90 14.21
N GLU A 182 3.59 16.72 14.08
CA GLU A 182 2.68 16.39 15.17
C GLU A 182 2.13 14.97 15.04
N VAL A 183 1.68 14.42 16.17
CA VAL A 183 0.95 13.16 16.23
C VAL A 183 -0.39 13.38 16.93
N TRP A 184 -1.45 12.86 16.32
CA TRP A 184 -2.82 12.96 16.80
C TRP A 184 -3.44 11.57 16.93
N CYS A 185 -4.15 11.30 18.02
CA CYS A 185 -4.92 10.08 18.24
C CYS A 185 -6.39 10.47 18.44
N ASP A 186 -7.29 10.01 17.57
CA ASP A 186 -8.72 10.36 17.56
C ASP A 186 -8.99 11.87 17.65
N GLY A 187 -8.16 12.67 16.97
CA GLY A 187 -8.25 14.13 16.98
C GLY A 187 -7.72 14.79 18.25
N GLN A 188 -7.17 14.04 19.21
CA GLN A 188 -6.41 14.58 20.33
C GLN A 188 -4.92 14.61 19.97
N LYS A 189 -4.28 15.79 20.09
CA LYS A 189 -2.83 15.91 19.92
C LYS A 189 -2.09 15.19 21.04
N VAL A 190 -1.19 14.28 20.69
CA VAL A 190 -0.37 13.51 21.63
C VAL A 190 1.11 13.87 21.53
N LEU A 191 1.58 14.34 20.37
CA LEU A 191 2.89 14.94 20.19
C LEU A 191 2.74 16.30 19.50
N THR A 192 3.38 17.32 20.06
CA THR A 192 3.45 18.66 19.48
C THR A 192 4.73 18.82 18.68
N GLU A 193 4.65 19.61 17.60
CA GLU A 193 5.83 20.05 16.86
C GLU A 193 6.87 20.72 17.80
N PRO A 194 8.17 20.55 17.55
CA PRO A 194 9.19 21.11 18.41
C PRO A 194 9.52 22.57 18.07
N ASP A 195 9.86 23.37 19.08
CA ASP A 195 10.37 24.73 18.87
C ASP A 195 11.81 24.70 18.33
N GLY A 196 12.01 25.17 17.10
CA GLY A 196 13.36 25.33 16.53
C GLY A 196 14.05 24.05 16.06
N GLU A 197 13.32 22.94 16.03
CA GLU A 197 13.75 21.66 15.45
C GLU A 197 12.74 21.21 14.40
N ASP A 198 12.81 19.96 13.94
CA ASP A 198 11.86 19.39 13.00
C ASP A 198 11.66 17.90 13.30
N TYR A 199 10.40 17.45 13.34
CA TYR A 199 10.03 16.04 13.45
C TYR A 199 9.39 15.58 12.14
N HIS A 200 9.86 14.46 11.61
CA HIS A 200 9.36 13.99 10.31
C HIS A 200 9.46 12.46 10.17
N HIS A 201 8.78 11.95 9.13
CA HIS A 201 8.79 10.53 8.73
C HIS A 201 8.41 9.60 9.89
N PHE A 202 7.17 9.76 10.34
CA PHE A 202 6.64 9.02 11.46
C PHE A 202 6.34 7.56 11.09
N TYR A 203 6.49 6.68 12.07
CA TYR A 203 6.08 5.29 11.99
C TYR A 203 5.63 4.81 13.37
N TYR A 204 4.63 3.94 13.41
CA TYR A 204 4.15 3.35 14.66
C TYR A 204 4.07 1.83 14.55
N ALA A 205 4.80 1.14 15.41
CA ALA A 205 4.74 -0.31 15.51
C ALA A 205 5.27 -0.76 16.86
N LEU A 206 4.86 -1.96 17.29
CA LEU A 206 5.30 -2.59 18.54
C LEU A 206 5.17 -1.68 19.77
N GLY A 207 4.15 -0.82 19.80
CA GLY A 207 3.86 0.07 20.94
C GLY A 207 4.76 1.29 21.00
N HIS A 208 5.48 1.60 19.91
CA HIS A 208 6.43 2.70 19.87
C HIS A 208 6.13 3.64 18.71
N LEU A 209 6.24 4.94 19.00
CA LEU A 209 6.35 5.99 18.00
C LEU A 209 7.81 6.12 17.58
N PHE A 210 8.04 6.10 16.28
CA PHE A 210 9.34 6.32 15.65
C PHE A 210 9.27 7.56 14.77
N PHE A 211 10.29 8.41 14.84
CA PHE A 211 10.40 9.57 13.96
C PHE A 211 11.83 10.11 13.95
N PHE A 212 12.15 10.81 12.86
CA PHE A 212 13.40 11.53 12.71
C PHE A 212 13.27 12.91 13.33
N ASN A 213 14.37 13.37 13.93
CA ASN A 213 14.46 14.67 14.56
C ASN A 213 15.73 15.40 14.10
N ASN A 214 15.55 16.55 13.43
CA ASN A 214 16.63 17.40 12.95
C ASN A 214 16.85 18.60 13.87
N PHE A 215 18.05 18.68 14.45
CA PHE A 215 18.46 19.81 15.28
C PHE A 215 18.96 20.96 14.42
N LYS A 216 18.33 22.13 14.57
CA LYS A 216 18.75 23.37 13.89
C LYS A 216 19.44 24.37 14.84
N ALA A 217 19.49 24.08 16.14
CA ALA A 217 20.09 24.96 17.14
C ALA A 217 21.62 24.81 17.24
N GLY A 218 22.35 25.93 17.10
CA GLY A 218 23.82 26.00 17.21
C GLY A 218 24.56 25.94 15.86
N ASN A 219 25.88 25.67 15.91
CA ASN A 219 26.76 25.64 14.72
C ASN A 219 26.91 24.23 14.10
N GLU A 220 26.31 23.19 14.67
CA GLU A 220 26.46 21.80 14.21
C GLU A 220 25.10 21.12 14.04
N PRO A 221 24.55 21.08 12.81
CA PRO A 221 23.35 20.31 12.51
C PRO A 221 23.55 18.83 12.85
N ARG A 222 22.51 18.19 13.40
CA ARG A 222 22.50 16.75 13.75
C ARG A 222 21.12 16.16 13.47
N THR A 223 21.09 14.85 13.20
CA THR A 223 19.85 14.09 13.04
C THR A 223 19.85 12.92 14.01
N ARG A 224 18.71 12.72 14.69
CA ARG A 224 18.44 11.56 15.53
C ARG A 224 17.27 10.77 14.96
N LEU A 225 17.31 9.47 15.16
CA LEU A 225 16.14 8.60 15.04
C LEU A 225 15.66 8.28 16.46
N LEU A 226 14.42 8.62 16.77
CA LEU A 226 13.84 8.46 18.11
C LEU A 226 12.87 7.28 18.11
N ALA A 227 12.88 6.49 19.18
CA ALA A 227 11.83 5.54 19.53
C ALA A 227 11.25 5.91 20.89
N ILE A 228 9.92 5.94 21.01
CA ILE A 228 9.24 6.31 22.26
C ILE A 228 8.09 5.36 22.52
N LEU A 229 8.11 4.69 23.67
CA LEU A 229 7.00 3.85 24.11
C LEU A 229 5.75 4.73 24.30
N TRP A 230 4.68 4.38 23.60
CA TRP A 230 3.40 5.06 23.68
C TRP A 230 2.29 4.17 23.10
N VAL A 231 1.16 4.07 23.80
CA VAL A 231 -0.05 3.42 23.28
C VAL A 231 -1.26 4.36 23.37
N PRO A 232 -2.28 4.17 22.52
CA PRO A 232 -3.54 4.90 22.67
C PRO A 232 -4.08 4.82 24.10
N GLY A 233 -4.34 5.98 24.70
CA GLY A 233 -4.77 6.11 26.09
C GLY A 233 -3.70 6.63 27.07
N ASP A 234 -2.41 6.61 26.70
CA ASP A 234 -1.32 7.14 27.56
C ASP A 234 -1.36 8.67 27.75
N GLY A 235 -2.09 9.38 26.90
CA GLY A 235 -2.09 10.84 26.86
C GLY A 235 -0.93 11.39 26.01
N ALA A 236 -0.36 12.51 26.43
CA ALA A 236 0.73 13.17 25.71
C ALA A 236 2.05 12.36 25.80
N VAL A 237 2.79 12.34 24.69
CA VAL A 237 4.10 11.71 24.56
C VAL A 237 5.12 12.40 25.47
N ASP A 238 5.82 11.62 26.28
CA ASP A 238 6.90 12.10 27.15
C ASP A 238 8.27 11.91 26.46
N LEU A 239 8.75 12.97 25.80
CA LEU A 239 10.02 12.97 25.07
C LEU A 239 11.24 12.64 25.94
N SER A 240 11.15 12.83 27.27
CA SER A 240 12.25 12.49 28.18
C SER A 240 12.50 10.97 28.28
N LYS A 241 11.54 10.15 27.82
CA LYS A 241 11.63 8.69 27.75
C LYS A 241 12.09 8.18 26.37
N SER A 242 12.43 9.08 25.45
CA SER A 242 12.88 8.68 24.12
C SER A 242 14.19 7.87 24.18
N ILE A 243 14.30 6.89 23.28
CA ILE A 243 15.51 6.10 23.05
C ILE A 243 16.10 6.59 21.72
N PRO A 244 17.12 7.47 21.76
CA PRO A 244 17.69 8.04 20.56
C PRO A 244 18.76 7.14 19.94
N LEU A 245 18.83 7.15 18.62
CA LEU A 245 20.02 6.82 17.84
C LEU A 245 20.53 8.10 17.19
N GLU A 246 21.74 8.52 17.57
CA GLU A 246 22.45 9.59 16.85
C GLU A 246 22.87 9.07 15.48
N LEU A 247 22.41 9.72 14.42
CA LEU A 247 22.79 9.34 13.07
C LEU A 247 24.14 9.93 12.70
N GLN A 248 24.81 9.27 11.76
CA GLN A 248 26.18 9.62 11.39
C GLN A 248 26.26 10.98 10.68
N TYR A 249 25.23 11.35 9.93
CA TYR A 249 25.17 12.59 9.18
C TYR A 249 23.87 13.36 9.45
N ALA A 250 23.99 14.69 9.46
CA ALA A 250 22.83 15.57 9.46
C ALA A 250 22.07 15.49 8.12
N GLY A 251 20.74 15.53 8.19
CA GLY A 251 19.84 15.47 7.04
C GLY A 251 19.59 14.05 6.52
N GLU A 252 19.94 13.02 7.30
CA GLU A 252 19.51 11.65 7.01
C GLU A 252 17.99 11.53 7.12
N THR A 253 17.35 10.92 6.14
CA THR A 253 15.88 10.72 6.09
C THR A 253 15.54 9.39 5.43
N PRO A 254 14.49 8.67 5.84
CA PRO A 254 14.12 7.39 5.24
C PRO A 254 13.26 7.59 3.99
N PHE A 255 13.28 6.61 3.10
CA PHE A 255 12.22 6.44 2.08
C PHE A 255 11.27 5.29 2.43
N SER A 256 11.70 4.35 3.26
CA SER A 256 10.91 3.22 3.73
C SER A 256 11.29 2.78 5.14
N ILE A 257 10.32 2.22 5.86
CA ILE A 257 10.45 1.67 7.21
C ILE A 257 9.68 0.35 7.23
N GLY A 258 10.25 -0.71 7.81
CA GLY A 258 9.69 -2.04 7.83
C GLY A 258 9.67 -2.65 9.23
N GLN A 259 9.15 -3.87 9.32
CA GLN A 259 9.12 -4.65 10.55
C GLN A 259 9.45 -6.10 10.22
N LEU A 260 10.36 -6.71 10.97
CA LEU A 260 10.62 -8.15 10.91
C LEU A 260 10.47 -8.76 12.29
N GLY A 261 9.42 -9.56 12.48
CA GLY A 261 9.12 -10.10 13.79
C GLY A 261 8.85 -8.99 14.81
N ASP A 262 9.66 -8.96 15.86
CA ASP A 262 9.59 -7.98 16.96
C ASP A 262 10.65 -6.87 16.83
N GLU A 263 11.17 -6.67 15.61
CA GLU A 263 12.13 -5.62 15.29
C GLU A 263 11.56 -4.65 14.25
N VAL A 264 11.69 -3.35 14.52
CA VAL A 264 11.44 -2.29 13.51
C VAL A 264 12.74 -2.00 12.78
N VAL A 265 12.68 -1.98 11.45
CA VAL A 265 13.83 -1.72 10.57
C VAL A 265 13.63 -0.37 9.90
N ASN A 266 14.54 0.56 10.17
CA ASN A 266 14.55 1.90 9.59
C ASN A 266 15.73 2.08 8.64
N SER A 267 15.65 3.07 7.76
CA SER A 267 16.68 3.34 6.74
C SER A 267 17.03 4.83 6.65
N SER A 268 18.08 5.14 5.90
CA SER A 268 18.34 6.52 5.48
C SER A 268 18.69 6.62 4.00
N ASN A 269 18.47 7.80 3.43
CA ASN A 269 18.87 8.22 2.09
C ASN A 269 20.40 8.22 1.86
N MET A 270 21.19 7.97 2.92
CA MET A 270 22.65 7.81 2.87
C MET A 270 23.10 6.36 3.15
N GLY A 271 22.14 5.43 3.17
CA GLY A 271 22.37 3.99 3.21
C GLY A 271 22.53 3.38 4.59
N GLY A 272 22.21 4.13 5.64
CA GLY A 272 22.07 3.58 6.98
C GLY A 272 20.91 2.60 7.05
N VAL A 273 21.09 1.51 7.79
CA VAL A 273 20.03 0.56 8.13
C VAL A 273 20.10 0.29 9.62
N TYR A 274 18.97 0.46 10.30
CA TYR A 274 18.88 0.52 11.75
C TYR A 274 17.77 -0.41 12.23
N GLY A 275 18.07 -1.30 13.18
CA GLY A 275 17.08 -2.16 13.83
C GLY A 275 16.76 -1.69 15.24
N PHE A 276 15.51 -1.74 15.65
CA PHE A 276 15.08 -1.49 17.03
C PHE A 276 14.34 -2.70 17.58
N ASP A 277 14.85 -3.28 18.68
CA ASP A 277 14.34 -4.53 19.28
C ASP A 277 13.31 -4.32 20.40
N GLY A 278 12.77 -3.10 20.51
CA GLY A 278 11.90 -2.69 21.62
C GLY A 278 12.64 -2.04 22.79
N LYS A 279 13.99 -2.07 22.81
CA LYS A 279 14.79 -1.50 23.91
C LYS A 279 15.98 -0.70 23.42
N THR A 280 16.65 -1.17 22.37
CA THR A 280 17.90 -0.59 21.90
C THR A 280 17.96 -0.57 20.38
N TRP A 281 18.72 0.40 19.87
CA TRP A 281 19.05 0.49 18.45
C TRP A 281 20.29 -0.33 18.14
N LYS A 282 20.26 -1.04 17.02
CA LYS A 282 21.42 -1.66 16.39
C LYS A 282 21.64 -1.07 15.01
N ILE A 283 22.91 -0.81 14.67
CA ILE A 283 23.28 -0.38 13.32
C ILE A 283 23.56 -1.66 12.51
N ILE A 284 22.65 -1.99 11.59
CA ILE A 284 22.78 -3.12 10.66
C ILE A 284 23.76 -2.74 9.55
N ARG A 285 23.67 -1.49 9.08
CA ARG A 285 24.58 -0.89 8.10
C ARG A 285 24.81 0.57 8.43
N ASN A 286 26.06 1.02 8.44
CA ASN A 286 26.39 2.43 8.61
C ASN A 286 26.07 3.23 7.35
N SER A 287 25.65 4.49 7.53
CA SER A 287 25.54 5.45 6.43
C SER A 287 26.91 5.76 5.83
N LEU A 288 26.95 6.07 4.54
CA LEU A 288 28.19 6.41 3.85
C LEU A 288 28.00 7.57 2.88
N ARG A 289 28.52 8.74 3.25
CA ARG A 289 28.43 9.94 2.40
C ARG A 289 29.20 9.73 1.10
N GLY A 290 28.62 10.21 0.00
CA GLY A 290 29.21 10.11 -1.34
C GLY A 290 28.98 8.76 -2.02
N VAL A 291 28.33 7.80 -1.34
CA VAL A 291 27.89 6.54 -1.93
C VAL A 291 26.37 6.54 -2.01
N SER A 292 25.85 6.35 -3.21
CA SER A 292 24.42 6.13 -3.43
C SER A 292 24.01 4.79 -2.85
N PHE A 293 23.14 4.80 -1.85
CA PHE A 293 22.49 3.62 -1.30
C PHE A 293 21.18 4.06 -0.65
N GLN A 294 20.06 3.88 -1.34
CA GLN A 294 18.75 4.36 -0.91
C GLN A 294 17.75 3.21 -0.93
N LEU A 295 16.87 3.15 0.07
CA LEU A 295 15.98 2.02 0.32
C LEU A 295 14.52 2.46 0.25
N TYR A 296 13.82 2.05 -0.81
CA TYR A 296 12.56 2.67 -1.25
C TYR A 296 11.30 1.88 -0.88
N SER A 297 11.44 0.60 -0.58
CA SER A 297 10.33 -0.24 -0.12
C SER A 297 10.83 -1.33 0.83
N MET A 298 9.99 -1.73 1.78
CA MET A 298 10.22 -2.84 2.69
C MET A 298 8.95 -3.71 2.78
N LEU A 299 9.09 -5.01 2.55
CA LEU A 299 7.98 -5.97 2.49
C LEU A 299 8.29 -7.24 3.28
N ASN A 300 7.35 -7.68 4.13
CA ASN A 300 7.44 -8.99 4.75
C ASN A 300 7.30 -10.09 3.68
N TRP A 301 8.26 -10.99 3.64
CA TRP A 301 8.29 -12.12 2.71
C TRP A 301 8.82 -13.37 3.42
N TYR A 302 7.91 -14.28 3.77
CA TYR A 302 8.24 -15.43 4.62
C TYR A 302 8.96 -14.98 5.91
N ASP A 303 10.10 -15.59 6.25
CA ASP A 303 10.88 -15.29 7.44
C ASP A 303 11.83 -14.09 7.27
N LYS A 304 11.66 -13.31 6.19
CA LYS A 304 12.57 -12.22 5.80
C LYS A 304 11.84 -10.92 5.56
N LEU A 305 12.61 -9.84 5.57
CA LEU A 305 12.21 -8.54 5.05
C LEU A 305 12.92 -8.30 3.71
N LEU A 306 12.15 -8.18 2.63
CA LEU A 306 12.68 -7.73 1.35
C LEU A 306 12.78 -6.21 1.36
N ILE A 307 13.90 -5.68 0.86
CA ILE A 307 14.21 -4.26 0.88
C ILE A 307 14.63 -3.82 -0.53
N ALA A 308 13.88 -2.91 -1.14
CA ALA A 308 14.11 -2.46 -2.50
C ALA A 308 15.13 -1.32 -2.56
N GLN A 309 16.13 -1.41 -3.46
CA GLN A 309 17.33 -0.59 -3.40
C GLN A 309 17.66 0.15 -4.71
N TYR A 310 18.23 1.35 -4.53
CA TYR A 310 19.02 2.10 -5.50
C TYR A 310 20.49 2.13 -5.06
N PRO A 311 21.49 1.92 -5.96
CA PRO A 311 21.40 2.09 -7.42
C PRO A 311 21.36 0.81 -8.25
N THR A 312 21.26 -0.36 -7.66
CA THR A 312 21.30 -1.62 -8.44
C THR A 312 19.95 -1.96 -9.09
N GLY A 313 18.86 -1.42 -8.54
CA GLY A 313 17.52 -1.84 -8.89
C GLY A 313 17.17 -3.24 -8.38
N ASN A 314 17.97 -3.78 -7.46
CA ASN A 314 17.74 -5.09 -6.87
C ASN A 314 17.11 -4.98 -5.49
N LEU A 315 16.67 -6.13 -5.00
CA LEU A 315 16.25 -6.37 -3.64
C LEU A 315 17.44 -6.77 -2.77
N PHE A 316 17.33 -6.44 -1.49
CA PHE A 316 18.10 -7.03 -0.41
C PHE A 316 17.15 -7.85 0.44
N GLU A 317 17.65 -8.89 1.07
CA GLU A 317 16.93 -9.57 2.13
C GLU A 317 17.60 -9.29 3.48
N TYR A 318 16.77 -9.13 4.49
CA TYR A 318 17.18 -9.08 5.87
C TYR A 318 16.49 -10.19 6.66
N ASP A 319 17.27 -11.04 7.32
CA ASP A 319 16.80 -12.22 8.06
C ASP A 319 16.76 -12.01 9.59
N GLY A 320 16.96 -10.77 10.04
CA GLY A 320 17.10 -10.42 11.46
C GLY A 320 18.56 -10.35 11.94
N LYS A 321 19.51 -10.80 11.11
CA LYS A 321 20.95 -10.83 11.42
C LYS A 321 21.79 -10.16 10.35
N GLU A 322 21.61 -10.54 9.09
CA GLU A 322 22.39 -10.07 7.96
C GLU A 322 21.54 -9.42 6.89
N LEU A 323 22.10 -8.38 6.26
CA LEU A 323 21.53 -7.74 5.10
C LEU A 323 22.27 -8.26 3.86
N ARG A 324 21.60 -9.08 3.05
CA ARG A 324 22.17 -9.76 1.89
C ARG A 324 21.60 -9.18 0.59
N HIS A 325 22.48 -8.81 -0.33
CA HIS A 325 22.09 -8.39 -1.68
C HIS A 325 21.61 -9.60 -2.49
N LEU A 326 20.45 -9.48 -3.12
CA LEU A 326 19.95 -10.43 -4.10
C LEU A 326 20.33 -9.92 -5.50
N GLU A 327 21.50 -10.33 -5.99
CA GLU A 327 21.96 -9.97 -7.34
C GLU A 327 20.92 -10.38 -8.40
N ASP A 328 20.72 -9.51 -9.39
CA ASP A 328 19.76 -9.72 -10.49
C ASP A 328 18.31 -10.04 -10.06
N ALA A 329 17.88 -9.52 -8.90
CA ALA A 329 16.53 -9.68 -8.40
C ALA A 329 15.83 -8.33 -8.16
N PRO A 330 15.02 -7.81 -9.10
CA PRO A 330 14.77 -8.34 -10.43
C PRO A 330 15.92 -8.11 -11.44
N PRO A 331 15.96 -8.89 -12.54
CA PRO A 331 16.92 -8.69 -13.64
C PRO A 331 16.76 -7.33 -14.31
N VAL A 332 17.72 -6.97 -15.16
CA VAL A 332 17.65 -5.78 -16.01
C VAL A 332 16.73 -6.05 -17.22
N MET A 333 15.84 -5.12 -17.55
CA MET A 333 15.02 -5.22 -18.76
C MET A 333 15.93 -5.23 -20.00
N ALA A 334 15.66 -6.11 -20.96
CA ALA A 334 16.47 -6.18 -22.17
C ALA A 334 16.42 -4.85 -22.94
N GLY A 335 17.60 -4.37 -23.37
CA GLY A 335 17.72 -3.15 -24.18
C GLY A 335 17.74 -1.84 -23.39
N VAL A 336 17.97 -1.86 -22.07
CA VAL A 336 18.23 -0.67 -21.26
C VAL A 336 19.52 -0.79 -20.45
N SER A 337 20.04 0.36 -20.01
CA SER A 337 21.24 0.43 -19.15
C SER A 337 21.01 -0.15 -17.75
N ASP A 338 22.06 -0.73 -17.18
CA ASP A 338 22.10 -1.26 -15.81
C ASP A 338 22.71 -0.28 -14.77
N GLN A 339 23.21 0.88 -15.20
CA GLN A 339 24.12 1.70 -14.37
C GLN A 339 23.47 2.42 -13.19
N ALA A 340 22.16 2.72 -13.25
CA ALA A 340 21.45 3.39 -12.17
C ALA A 340 19.98 2.99 -12.19
N ARG A 341 19.64 1.99 -11.38
CA ARG A 341 18.28 1.46 -11.25
C ARG A 341 17.80 1.59 -9.81
N GLU A 342 16.50 1.78 -9.64
CA GLU A 342 15.85 1.95 -8.34
C GLU A 342 14.68 0.99 -8.29
N ALA A 343 14.80 -0.10 -7.52
CA ALA A 343 13.66 -0.89 -7.13
C ALA A 343 12.88 -0.05 -6.13
N GLN A 344 11.73 0.44 -6.55
CA GLN A 344 11.03 1.50 -5.84
C GLN A 344 9.85 0.98 -5.03
N THR A 345 9.16 0.01 -5.57
CA THR A 345 7.94 -0.53 -4.97
C THR A 345 7.97 -2.04 -4.98
N THR A 346 7.37 -2.63 -3.95
CA THR A 346 7.09 -4.05 -3.87
C THR A 346 5.61 -4.26 -3.52
N GLY A 347 5.07 -5.42 -3.88
CA GLY A 347 3.70 -5.77 -3.53
C GLY A 347 3.40 -7.24 -3.76
N LEU A 348 2.45 -7.78 -3.00
CA LEU A 348 1.95 -9.14 -3.18
C LEU A 348 0.57 -9.09 -3.82
N TYR A 349 0.36 -9.93 -4.83
CA TYR A 349 -0.94 -10.05 -5.51
C TYR A 349 -1.08 -11.42 -6.18
N GLY A 350 -2.19 -12.13 -5.92
CA GLY A 350 -2.47 -13.43 -6.53
C GLY A 350 -1.41 -14.51 -6.25
N GLY A 351 -0.72 -14.43 -5.09
CA GLY A 351 0.34 -15.35 -4.70
C GLY A 351 1.71 -15.09 -5.34
N ASP A 352 1.90 -13.96 -6.01
CA ASP A 352 3.16 -13.56 -6.63
C ASP A 352 3.71 -12.28 -5.98
N LEU A 353 5.04 -12.14 -6.03
CA LEU A 353 5.75 -10.90 -5.67
C LEU A 353 5.88 -10.03 -6.92
N TYR A 354 5.56 -8.74 -6.79
CA TYR A 354 5.75 -7.73 -7.83
C TYR A 354 6.76 -6.70 -7.39
N VAL A 355 7.59 -6.23 -8.33
CA VAL A 355 8.57 -5.17 -8.11
C VAL A 355 8.50 -4.15 -9.24
N GLY A 356 8.40 -2.88 -8.85
CA GLY A 356 8.49 -1.73 -9.75
C GLY A 356 9.91 -1.18 -9.79
N VAL A 357 10.47 -0.99 -10.99
CA VAL A 357 11.87 -0.52 -11.16
C VAL A 357 11.96 0.72 -12.06
N TRP A 358 12.65 1.73 -11.57
CA TRP A 358 13.08 2.94 -12.30
C TRP A 358 14.48 2.71 -12.88
N PRO A 359 14.89 3.32 -14.03
CA PRO A 359 14.33 4.53 -14.65
C PRO A 359 13.38 4.34 -15.81
N TRP A 360 13.06 3.11 -16.18
CA TRP A 360 12.21 2.82 -17.34
C TRP A 360 10.79 2.39 -16.98
N SER A 361 10.41 2.42 -15.69
CA SER A 361 9.11 1.98 -15.16
C SER A 361 8.79 0.53 -15.53
N GLU A 362 9.72 -0.34 -15.17
CA GLU A 362 9.62 -1.78 -15.37
C GLU A 362 8.71 -2.39 -14.28
N LEU A 363 7.77 -3.23 -14.67
CA LEU A 363 7.03 -4.09 -13.75
C LEU A 363 7.54 -5.53 -13.89
N TRP A 364 8.07 -6.06 -12.81
CA TRP A 364 8.55 -7.43 -12.70
C TRP A 364 7.67 -8.25 -11.78
N LYS A 365 7.54 -9.53 -12.10
CA LYS A 365 6.86 -10.53 -11.27
C LYS A 365 7.83 -11.65 -10.92
N TYR A 366 7.93 -11.99 -9.65
CA TYR A 366 8.59 -13.19 -9.17
C TYR A 366 7.55 -14.23 -8.79
N SER A 367 7.62 -15.40 -9.44
CA SER A 367 6.82 -16.56 -9.08
C SER A 367 7.59 -17.45 -8.13
N ALA A 368 7.08 -17.63 -6.91
CA ALA A 368 7.64 -18.58 -5.94
C ALA A 368 7.48 -20.05 -6.37
N HIS A 369 6.57 -20.34 -7.31
CA HIS A 369 6.37 -21.67 -7.90
C HIS A 369 7.50 -22.00 -8.89
N GLY A 370 7.80 -21.05 -9.78
CA GLY A 370 8.80 -21.23 -10.83
C GLY A 370 10.21 -20.81 -10.44
N ASP A 371 10.41 -20.26 -9.24
CA ASP A 371 11.66 -19.62 -8.79
C ASP A 371 12.26 -18.73 -9.89
N SER A 372 11.41 -17.85 -10.42
CA SER A 372 11.74 -17.13 -11.66
C SER A 372 11.12 -15.74 -11.71
N TRP A 373 11.88 -14.84 -12.30
CA TRP A 373 11.45 -13.49 -12.66
C TRP A 373 10.87 -13.47 -14.07
N LYS A 374 9.70 -12.87 -14.21
CA LYS A 374 9.05 -12.58 -15.50
C LYS A 374 8.91 -11.07 -15.62
N PHE A 375 9.43 -10.50 -16.70
CA PHE A 375 9.10 -9.14 -17.10
C PHE A 375 7.64 -9.08 -17.54
N ILE A 376 6.85 -8.21 -16.91
CA ILE A 376 5.43 -8.09 -17.22
C ILE A 376 5.22 -7.01 -18.27
N LYS A 377 5.65 -5.78 -17.97
CA LYS A 377 5.38 -4.63 -18.81
C LYS A 377 6.28 -3.46 -18.44
N ARG A 378 6.63 -2.65 -19.44
CA ARG A 378 7.08 -1.27 -19.24
C ARG A 378 5.86 -0.37 -19.20
N MET A 379 5.66 0.39 -18.13
CA MET A 379 4.42 1.17 -17.96
C MET A 379 4.35 2.44 -18.81
N PHE A 380 5.43 2.77 -19.53
CA PHE A 380 5.52 3.88 -20.46
C PHE A 380 5.85 3.38 -21.88
N GLU A 381 5.27 4.04 -22.86
CA GLU A 381 5.46 3.77 -24.28
C GLU A 381 6.55 4.63 -24.91
N ARG A 382 6.87 5.78 -24.28
CA ARG A 382 7.84 6.76 -24.81
C ARG A 382 8.83 7.21 -23.74
N PRO A 383 10.10 7.49 -24.10
CA PRO A 383 10.69 7.32 -25.42
C PRO A 383 10.90 5.83 -25.72
N GLU A 384 11.35 5.47 -26.92
CA GLU A 384 11.84 4.10 -27.18
C GLU A 384 12.94 3.71 -26.18
N ILE A 385 13.02 2.43 -25.84
CA ILE A 385 14.07 1.93 -24.94
C ILE A 385 15.43 1.97 -25.64
N THR A 386 16.48 2.21 -24.88
CA THR A 386 17.86 2.16 -25.34
C THR A 386 18.80 1.98 -24.16
N ASP A 387 19.96 1.36 -24.40
CA ASP A 387 21.07 1.24 -23.44
C ASP A 387 22.12 2.35 -23.61
N GLU A 388 21.99 3.20 -24.63
CA GLU A 388 22.88 4.34 -24.89
C GLU A 388 22.74 5.47 -23.86
N MET A 389 21.61 5.53 -23.15
CA MET A 389 21.36 6.45 -22.04
C MET A 389 20.79 5.73 -20.83
N VAL A 390 21.06 6.28 -19.65
CA VAL A 390 20.59 5.69 -18.39
C VAL A 390 19.12 6.02 -18.17
N HIS A 391 18.72 7.28 -18.39
CA HIS A 391 17.37 7.75 -18.08
C HIS A 391 16.60 8.18 -19.33
N PRO A 392 15.28 7.95 -19.38
CA PRO A 392 14.41 8.51 -20.42
C PRO A 392 14.61 10.02 -20.62
N TYR A 393 14.76 10.44 -21.88
CA TYR A 393 14.89 11.84 -22.30
C TYR A 393 16.15 12.57 -21.79
N GLU A 394 17.12 11.86 -21.22
CA GLU A 394 18.36 12.45 -20.69
C GLU A 394 19.12 13.25 -21.76
N ASP A 395 19.20 12.71 -22.97
CA ASP A 395 19.78 13.33 -24.16
C ASP A 395 19.17 14.71 -24.47
N ARG A 396 17.85 14.80 -24.48
CA ARG A 396 17.10 16.02 -24.79
C ARG A 396 17.28 17.08 -23.73
N ILE A 397 17.27 16.68 -22.46
CA ILE A 397 17.46 17.60 -21.34
C ILE A 397 18.90 18.14 -21.33
N ARG A 398 19.90 17.27 -21.56
CA ARG A 398 21.30 17.69 -21.69
C ARG A 398 21.49 18.67 -22.86
N ALA A 399 20.93 18.37 -24.03
CA ALA A 399 21.00 19.24 -25.19
C ALA A 399 20.32 20.60 -24.93
N TYR A 400 19.17 20.60 -24.25
CA TYR A 400 18.50 21.84 -23.85
C TYR A 400 19.38 22.67 -22.90
N ASN A 401 19.93 22.04 -21.86
CA ASN A 401 20.81 22.69 -20.88
C ASN A 401 22.04 23.31 -21.56
N GLU A 402 22.69 22.59 -22.49
CA GLU A 402 23.84 23.10 -23.23
C GLU A 402 23.48 24.32 -24.10
N ALA A 403 22.37 24.23 -24.85
CA ALA A 403 21.94 25.30 -25.75
C ALA A 403 21.50 26.58 -25.02
N HIS A 404 20.92 26.44 -23.82
CA HIS A 404 20.32 27.55 -23.08
C HIS A 404 21.11 27.98 -21.83
N LYS A 405 22.18 27.27 -21.48
CA LYS A 405 22.97 27.45 -20.24
C LYS A 405 22.11 27.30 -18.98
N GLU A 406 21.28 26.28 -18.99
CA GLU A 406 20.37 25.91 -17.89
C GLU A 406 20.92 24.67 -17.16
N ASP A 407 20.38 24.39 -15.98
CA ASP A 407 20.78 23.22 -15.15
C ASP A 407 19.56 22.40 -14.73
N ILE A 408 18.74 22.00 -15.71
CA ILE A 408 17.64 21.06 -15.45
C ILE A 408 18.27 19.71 -15.09
N VAL A 409 17.89 19.15 -13.95
CA VAL A 409 18.34 17.82 -13.53
C VAL A 409 17.95 16.79 -14.59
N TRP A 410 18.95 16.21 -15.24
CA TRP A 410 18.76 15.43 -16.48
C TRP A 410 17.98 14.11 -16.29
N ASN A 411 17.78 13.67 -15.05
CA ASN A 411 16.97 12.48 -14.75
C ASN A 411 15.63 12.78 -14.07
N SER A 412 15.20 14.04 -14.01
CA SER A 412 13.88 14.43 -13.44
C SER A 412 12.71 13.75 -14.15
N TRP A 413 12.86 13.41 -15.42
CA TRP A 413 11.82 12.72 -16.20
C TRP A 413 12.07 11.22 -16.32
N GLY A 414 12.90 10.63 -15.45
CA GLY A 414 12.98 9.18 -15.31
C GLY A 414 11.63 8.61 -14.84
N GLN A 415 11.30 7.41 -15.33
CA GLN A 415 9.97 6.83 -15.26
C GLN A 415 9.89 5.80 -14.13
N ARG A 416 8.94 5.99 -13.22
CA ARG A 416 8.80 5.23 -11.97
C ARG A 416 7.56 4.34 -11.96
N VAL A 417 7.60 3.27 -11.17
CA VAL A 417 6.41 2.57 -10.66
C VAL A 417 6.35 2.87 -9.16
N THR A 418 5.42 3.72 -8.77
CA THR A 418 5.37 4.39 -7.46
C THR A 418 4.29 3.86 -6.52
N GLY A 419 3.46 2.93 -6.99
CA GLY A 419 2.45 2.27 -6.18
C GLY A 419 2.21 0.84 -6.65
N LEU A 420 2.09 -0.08 -5.69
CA LEU A 420 1.67 -1.46 -5.86
C LEU A 420 0.81 -1.83 -4.65
N THR A 421 -0.48 -1.49 -4.71
CA THR A 421 -1.38 -1.55 -3.55
C THR A 421 -2.60 -2.41 -3.87
N PRO A 422 -2.72 -3.61 -3.28
CA PRO A 422 -3.85 -4.50 -3.53
C PRO A 422 -5.08 -4.08 -2.72
N MET A 423 -6.24 -3.99 -3.37
CA MET A 423 -7.52 -3.68 -2.73
C MET A 423 -8.68 -4.18 -3.59
N GLY A 424 -9.70 -4.76 -2.96
CA GLY A 424 -10.75 -5.47 -3.69
C GLY A 424 -10.15 -6.61 -4.51
N ASP A 425 -10.63 -6.77 -5.74
CA ASP A 425 -10.18 -7.79 -6.68
C ASP A 425 -8.94 -7.37 -7.51
N ALA A 426 -8.31 -6.22 -7.20
CA ALA A 426 -7.29 -5.61 -8.05
C ALA A 426 -6.00 -5.26 -7.29
N LEU A 427 -4.91 -5.20 -8.06
CA LEU A 427 -3.69 -4.49 -7.72
C LEU A 427 -3.73 -3.10 -8.34
N TYR A 428 -3.71 -2.05 -7.52
CA TYR A 428 -3.61 -0.70 -8.01
C TYR A 428 -2.13 -0.34 -8.20
N LEU A 429 -1.81 0.10 -9.41
CA LEU A 429 -0.46 0.47 -9.82
C LEU A 429 -0.44 1.93 -10.23
N SER A 430 0.57 2.67 -9.79
CA SER A 430 0.78 4.05 -10.23
C SER A 430 2.18 4.29 -10.75
N VAL A 431 2.31 5.36 -11.53
CA VAL A 431 3.59 5.81 -12.09
C VAL A 431 3.86 7.27 -11.78
N SER A 432 5.13 7.67 -11.90
CA SER A 432 5.54 9.07 -11.75
C SER A 432 6.79 9.39 -12.58
N ALA A 433 7.05 10.70 -12.74
CA ALA A 433 8.38 11.21 -13.02
C ALA A 433 9.22 11.24 -11.72
N LYS A 434 10.54 11.39 -11.83
CA LYS A 434 11.43 11.54 -10.68
C LYS A 434 11.19 12.92 -10.03
N GLY A 435 10.65 12.92 -8.81
CA GLY A 435 10.36 14.15 -8.07
C GLY A 435 9.10 14.89 -8.50
N CYS A 436 8.23 14.24 -9.30
CA CYS A 436 6.88 14.73 -9.62
C CYS A 436 6.80 16.20 -10.08
N PRO A 437 7.69 16.67 -10.99
CA PRO A 437 7.71 18.06 -11.40
C PRO A 437 6.41 18.47 -12.11
N GLU A 438 6.11 19.77 -12.09
CA GLU A 438 5.13 20.34 -13.01
C GLU A 438 5.58 20.14 -14.46
N ARG A 439 4.62 20.22 -15.40
CA ARG A 439 4.92 20.17 -16.83
C ARG A 439 5.89 21.27 -17.24
N ASP A 440 7.10 20.88 -17.63
CA ASP A 440 8.13 21.84 -18.06
C ASP A 440 8.03 22.14 -19.56
N MET A 441 7.33 23.22 -19.92
CA MET A 441 7.13 23.62 -21.31
C MET A 441 8.40 24.10 -22.01
N ARG A 442 9.55 24.20 -21.32
CA ARG A 442 10.84 24.40 -21.97
C ARG A 442 11.30 23.17 -22.74
N LEU A 443 10.85 21.99 -22.33
CA LEU A 443 11.21 20.71 -22.93
C LEU A 443 10.18 20.32 -24.00
N GLU A 444 10.58 20.36 -25.27
CA GLU A 444 9.68 20.14 -26.42
C GLU A 444 8.94 18.80 -26.37
N PHE A 445 9.57 17.74 -25.85
CA PHE A 445 8.92 16.43 -25.75
C PHE A 445 7.72 16.41 -24.79
N LEU A 446 7.62 17.38 -23.87
CA LEU A 446 6.48 17.54 -22.98
C LEU A 446 5.36 18.36 -23.62
N HIS A 447 5.51 18.91 -24.83
CA HIS A 447 4.41 19.57 -25.52
C HIS A 447 3.35 18.57 -26.00
N ASP A 448 3.73 17.30 -26.15
CA ASP A 448 2.83 16.21 -26.49
C ASP A 448 2.08 15.72 -25.25
N ASP A 449 0.76 15.93 -25.22
CA ASP A 449 -0.12 15.47 -24.13
C ASP A 449 -0.02 13.95 -23.93
N SER A 450 0.19 13.17 -25.00
CA SER A 450 0.34 11.71 -24.89
C SER A 450 1.61 11.28 -24.13
N VAL A 451 2.62 12.15 -24.04
CA VAL A 451 3.81 11.93 -23.21
C VAL A 451 3.53 12.34 -21.78
N TYR A 452 2.97 13.55 -21.57
CA TYR A 452 2.70 14.06 -20.23
C TYR A 452 1.69 13.19 -19.47
N ASP A 453 0.63 12.74 -20.15
CA ASP A 453 -0.45 11.93 -19.59
C ASP A 453 0.00 10.54 -19.13
N GLN A 454 1.17 10.06 -19.57
CA GLN A 454 1.72 8.80 -19.06
C GLN A 454 2.19 8.95 -17.62
N TYR A 455 2.86 10.05 -17.27
CA TYR A 455 3.35 10.31 -15.91
C TYR A 455 2.24 10.49 -14.87
N ARG A 456 1.00 10.70 -15.32
CA ARG A 456 -0.17 10.92 -14.47
C ARG A 456 -1.05 9.67 -14.34
N SER A 457 -0.60 8.53 -14.86
CA SER A 457 -1.41 7.33 -14.94
C SER A 457 -1.51 6.60 -13.60
N VAL A 458 -2.72 6.12 -13.31
CA VAL A 458 -2.98 5.07 -12.33
C VAL A 458 -3.70 3.95 -13.07
N PHE A 459 -3.38 2.71 -12.74
CA PHE A 459 -3.93 1.51 -13.35
C PHE A 459 -4.62 0.67 -12.28
N ARG A 460 -5.81 0.17 -12.61
CA ARG A 460 -6.41 -0.96 -11.93
C ARG A 460 -5.96 -2.22 -12.68
N VAL A 461 -5.20 -3.07 -12.01
CA VAL A 461 -4.67 -4.32 -12.59
C VAL A 461 -5.43 -5.49 -12.00
N THR A 462 -6.08 -6.29 -12.84
CA THR A 462 -6.91 -7.42 -12.38
C THR A 462 -6.38 -8.75 -12.85
N LYS A 463 -6.59 -9.76 -11.99
CA LYS A 463 -6.39 -11.18 -12.24
C LYS A 463 -7.40 -11.97 -11.40
N PRO A 464 -8.05 -13.01 -11.95
CA PRO A 464 -8.91 -13.89 -11.17
C PRO A 464 -8.18 -14.54 -9.99
N GLY A 465 -8.96 -14.91 -8.97
CA GLY A 465 -8.50 -15.68 -7.82
C GLY A 465 -7.83 -14.86 -6.73
N CYS A 466 -7.99 -13.54 -6.67
CA CYS A 466 -7.41 -12.72 -5.60
C CYS A 466 -8.42 -11.69 -5.09
N ILE A 467 -8.53 -11.56 -3.77
CA ILE A 467 -9.36 -10.57 -3.09
C ILE A 467 -8.61 -10.02 -1.88
N SER A 468 -8.68 -8.70 -1.70
CA SER A 468 -8.08 -7.97 -0.58
C SER A 468 -9.13 -7.09 0.07
N ALA A 469 -9.33 -7.22 1.37
CA ALA A 469 -10.33 -6.44 2.10
C ALA A 469 -9.85 -6.14 3.53
N PRO A 470 -10.18 -4.96 4.08
CA PRO A 470 -9.85 -4.66 5.47
C PRO A 470 -10.70 -5.51 6.41
N ILE A 471 -10.07 -6.04 7.46
CA ILE A 471 -10.81 -6.59 8.59
C ILE A 471 -11.40 -5.44 9.43
N LYS A 472 -12.46 -5.75 10.18
CA LYS A 472 -12.95 -4.86 11.22
C LYS A 472 -12.33 -5.23 12.56
N TRP A 473 -11.61 -4.30 13.18
CA TRP A 473 -11.10 -4.49 14.53
C TRP A 473 -12.24 -4.60 15.55
N THR A 474 -12.22 -5.63 16.39
CA THR A 474 -13.24 -5.88 17.43
C THR A 474 -12.67 -5.89 18.85
N GLY A 475 -11.34 -5.93 18.99
CA GLY A 475 -10.66 -6.14 20.28
C GLY A 475 -10.93 -7.51 20.91
N LYS A 476 -11.47 -8.46 20.15
CA LYS A 476 -11.81 -9.83 20.58
C LYS A 476 -11.37 -10.82 19.51
N PRO A 477 -11.30 -12.13 19.83
CA PRO A 477 -11.11 -13.14 18.80
C PRO A 477 -12.16 -13.02 17.69
N ILE A 478 -11.70 -13.08 16.44
CA ILE A 478 -12.53 -13.03 15.23
C ILE A 478 -12.48 -14.39 14.52
N GLU A 479 -13.58 -14.74 13.86
CA GLU A 479 -13.62 -15.88 12.95
C GLU A 479 -13.45 -15.39 11.51
N LEU A 480 -12.42 -15.88 10.82
CA LEU A 480 -12.19 -15.65 9.40
C LEU A 480 -12.55 -16.91 8.63
N GLN A 481 -13.37 -16.77 7.59
CA GLN A 481 -13.69 -17.85 6.66
C GLN A 481 -13.26 -17.48 5.26
N PHE A 482 -12.58 -18.39 4.58
CA PHE A 482 -12.10 -18.25 3.22
C PHE A 482 -12.78 -19.32 2.37
N ARG A 483 -13.71 -18.91 1.51
CA ARG A 483 -14.52 -19.82 0.72
C ARG A 483 -14.07 -19.81 -0.74
N VAL A 484 -14.01 -20.99 -1.33
CA VAL A 484 -13.74 -21.18 -2.76
C VAL A 484 -14.88 -21.98 -3.37
N THR A 485 -15.50 -21.43 -4.41
CA THR A 485 -16.47 -22.13 -5.27
C THR A 485 -15.85 -22.39 -6.65
N GLU A 486 -16.62 -22.95 -7.56
CA GLU A 486 -16.19 -23.10 -8.97
C GLU A 486 -15.92 -21.76 -9.68
N SER A 487 -16.44 -20.64 -9.16
CA SER A 487 -16.40 -19.35 -9.84
C SER A 487 -16.03 -18.15 -8.97
N GLU A 488 -16.00 -18.30 -7.64
CA GLU A 488 -15.74 -17.21 -6.70
C GLU A 488 -14.78 -17.59 -5.57
N VAL A 489 -13.98 -16.63 -5.13
CA VAL A 489 -13.27 -16.64 -3.83
C VAL A 489 -13.85 -15.55 -2.94
N THR A 490 -14.09 -15.86 -1.66
CA THR A 490 -14.77 -14.95 -0.72
C THR A 490 -14.11 -14.96 0.65
N ILE A 491 -13.94 -13.77 1.24
CA ILE A 491 -13.53 -13.59 2.64
C ILE A 491 -14.76 -13.23 3.48
N LEU A 492 -14.96 -13.92 4.60
CA LEU A 492 -15.91 -13.54 5.63
C LEU A 492 -15.20 -13.32 6.96
N GLN A 493 -15.72 -12.36 7.74
CA GLN A 493 -15.38 -12.16 9.15
C GLN A 493 -16.66 -12.27 9.98
N ASP A 494 -16.68 -13.17 10.96
CA ASP A 494 -17.80 -13.37 11.88
C ASP A 494 -19.14 -13.55 11.13
N GLY A 495 -19.09 -14.26 10.00
CA GLY A 495 -20.23 -14.50 9.10
C GLY A 495 -20.61 -13.36 8.16
N GLN A 496 -19.93 -12.20 8.22
CA GLN A 496 -20.14 -11.08 7.30
C GLN A 496 -19.14 -11.13 6.15
N ILE A 497 -19.61 -11.00 4.91
CA ILE A 497 -18.75 -10.91 3.73
C ILE A 497 -17.94 -9.61 3.79
N LEU A 498 -16.60 -9.74 3.71
CA LEU A 498 -15.70 -8.60 3.55
C LEU A 498 -15.46 -8.28 2.08
N GLY A 499 -15.39 -9.30 1.22
CA GLY A 499 -15.23 -9.13 -0.22
C GLY A 499 -15.23 -10.46 -0.96
N SER A 500 -15.46 -10.41 -2.27
CA SER A 500 -15.35 -11.55 -3.17
C SER A 500 -14.72 -11.16 -4.51
N ALA A 501 -14.16 -12.14 -5.21
CA ALA A 501 -13.59 -11.98 -6.54
C ALA A 501 -13.82 -13.23 -7.38
N ALA A 502 -13.88 -13.07 -8.71
CA ALA A 502 -14.02 -14.19 -9.62
C ALA A 502 -12.77 -15.09 -9.57
N VAL A 503 -12.95 -16.40 -9.71
CA VAL A 503 -11.87 -17.38 -9.93
C VAL A 503 -12.23 -18.27 -11.12
N ARG A 504 -11.21 -18.78 -11.81
CA ARG A 504 -11.40 -19.72 -12.92
C ARG A 504 -11.55 -21.15 -12.40
N GLY A 505 -12.47 -21.90 -12.98
CA GLY A 505 -12.71 -23.31 -12.66
C GLY A 505 -11.45 -24.18 -12.80
N GLU A 506 -10.56 -23.86 -13.74
CA GLU A 506 -9.28 -24.59 -13.89
C GLU A 506 -8.35 -24.38 -12.69
N ALA A 507 -8.29 -23.16 -12.15
CA ALA A 507 -7.40 -22.81 -11.03
C ALA A 507 -7.81 -23.52 -9.73
N VAL A 508 -9.10 -23.76 -9.53
CA VAL A 508 -9.63 -24.41 -8.33
C VAL A 508 -9.58 -25.94 -8.38
N SER A 509 -9.39 -26.53 -9.56
CA SER A 509 -9.40 -27.98 -9.76
C SER A 509 -8.30 -28.72 -8.96
N GLY A 510 -7.17 -28.06 -8.72
CA GLY A 510 -6.02 -28.59 -7.97
C GLY A 510 -6.05 -28.34 -6.47
N LEU A 511 -7.08 -27.69 -5.92
CA LEU A 511 -7.12 -27.36 -4.49
C LEU A 511 -7.39 -28.58 -3.61
N LYS A 512 -8.12 -29.57 -4.13
CA LYS A 512 -8.45 -30.79 -3.39
C LYS A 512 -7.17 -31.57 -3.07
N GLY A 513 -6.94 -31.80 -1.78
CA GLY A 513 -5.76 -32.50 -1.29
C GLY A 513 -4.53 -31.60 -1.07
N SER A 514 -4.67 -30.27 -1.19
CA SER A 514 -3.61 -29.35 -0.78
C SER A 514 -3.35 -29.45 0.73
N GLN A 515 -2.07 -29.35 1.11
CA GLN A 515 -1.64 -29.34 2.48
C GLN A 515 -1.61 -27.90 3.00
N ILE A 516 -2.47 -27.61 3.98
CA ILE A 516 -2.51 -26.31 4.63
C ILE A 516 -1.48 -26.24 5.76
N THR A 517 -0.64 -25.21 5.71
CA THR A 517 0.24 -24.81 6.80
C THR A 517 -0.32 -23.56 7.45
N TRP A 518 -0.44 -23.57 8.78
CA TRP A 518 -1.04 -22.49 9.56
C TRP A 518 0.02 -21.56 10.14
N GLY A 519 -0.27 -20.27 10.16
CA GLY A 519 0.55 -19.26 10.83
C GLY A 519 1.89 -18.93 10.17
N THR A 520 2.18 -19.49 9.00
CA THR A 520 3.40 -19.24 8.24
C THR A 520 3.09 -19.23 6.74
N GLY A 521 3.76 -18.37 5.99
CA GLY A 521 3.62 -18.29 4.54
C GLY A 521 4.24 -17.00 4.00
N MET A 522 3.96 -16.69 2.74
CA MET A 522 4.56 -15.54 2.06
C MET A 522 4.34 -14.17 2.73
N PHE A 523 3.29 -14.00 3.51
CA PHE A 523 3.02 -12.74 4.24
C PHE A 523 3.82 -12.63 5.54
N GLY A 524 4.60 -13.65 5.88
CA GLY A 524 5.40 -13.75 7.10
C GLY A 524 4.73 -14.55 8.22
N SER A 525 5.43 -14.73 9.33
CA SER A 525 4.90 -15.47 10.47
C SER A 525 3.74 -14.74 11.15
N LEU A 526 2.72 -15.49 11.58
CA LEU A 526 1.56 -14.96 12.29
C LEU A 526 1.95 -14.36 13.63
N LYS A 527 1.64 -13.08 13.81
CA LYS A 527 1.77 -12.33 15.07
C LYS A 527 0.41 -12.17 15.74
N ALA A 528 -0.25 -13.31 15.93
CA ALA A 528 -1.55 -13.45 16.56
C ALA A 528 -1.69 -14.88 17.13
N ASN A 529 -2.67 -15.09 18.00
CA ASN A 529 -2.97 -16.40 18.57
C ASN A 529 -4.05 -17.10 17.73
N LEU A 530 -3.67 -18.16 17.01
CA LEU A 530 -4.61 -19.03 16.29
C LEU A 530 -5.24 -20.02 17.29
N GLN A 531 -6.53 -19.84 17.57
CA GLN A 531 -7.25 -20.62 18.60
C GLN A 531 -7.84 -21.90 18.03
N GLU A 532 -8.47 -21.81 16.86
CA GLU A 532 -9.13 -22.91 16.18
C GLU A 532 -8.90 -22.76 14.67
N SER A 533 -8.78 -23.88 13.96
CA SER A 533 -8.55 -23.89 12.53
C SER A 533 -9.09 -25.17 11.89
N SER A 534 -9.77 -25.05 10.76
CA SER A 534 -10.30 -26.20 10.00
C SER A 534 -10.25 -25.97 8.50
N VAL A 535 -10.30 -27.07 7.76
CA VAL A 535 -10.45 -27.11 6.31
C VAL A 535 -11.57 -28.10 6.02
N GLU A 536 -12.57 -27.67 5.27
CA GLU A 536 -13.73 -28.46 4.83
C GLU A 536 -13.77 -28.59 3.31
#